data_AF-A0AAD4Z6A0-F1
#
_entry.id   AF-A0AAD4Z6A0-F1
#
_cell.length_a   1.000
_cell.length_b   1.000
_cell.length_c   1.000
_cell.angle_alpha   90.00
_cell.angle_beta   90.00
_cell.angle_gamma   90.00
#
_symmetry.space_group_name_H-M   'P 1'
#
loop_
_entity.id
_entity.type
_entity.pdbx_description
1 polymer ?
#
loop_
_entity_poly.entity_id
_entity_poly.type
_entity_poly.pdbx_seq_one_letter_code
_entity_poly.pdbx_strand_id
1 'polypeptide(L)'
;MLAASIDPSSTAVEWALSELMRHPKAMKKVQKELENFVGLDRMVEESDLEKLEYLNMVLKETLRLHPVALLLLPHAAIKDCTVNGYHIPKKSHVIINAWAIGRDPSAWTDAEEFIPERFEGSNQWRTCAGSRSNMRGELNGLKTQILREYPQAYYVHCFAHQLQLALIAVAKGNENIATFFTTASSVVNIIGASCKRRDALREQQQKDIMETLEIDDLETGRGLNQETTLKRPCDTRWNSHYDTLLSINIMFHPVVKVLEWIVDDVNQDNLGEANRLLKEIQTFDFVFHLYLMRFILGITNDLSKALQKKDQDIVNAMMLVQRCKQKLQSLRDDDFDDLLREVSIFCGKNDIDVPNMDDLFVPQGRSRRKAQKITNRQYYRVDLFLTIIDKQLVELNNRFTEVNIELLLCMACLSPAYNFVAFDKQKILRFAKFYPQEFNDRDLMKLEDQLGLYIVDMQSVTEFSSLNGITDLAEKLVNTGRSRIYNYVYLLLTLALVLPVATASVERAFSAMNIVKTPLRNKMGNQWLSDSLIVLAQLVHCFNWELPDSMLPEELDITEVFGLTISRAKHLLAIPFYRLHK
;
A
#
# COMPACT_ATOMS: atom_id res chain seq x y z
N MET A 1 -8.93 -26.67 16.96
CA MET A 1 -9.25 -26.51 15.53
C MET A 1 -10.66 -26.95 15.21
N LEU A 2 -11.07 -28.19 15.51
CA LEU A 2 -12.40 -28.74 15.16
C LEU A 2 -13.60 -27.84 15.57
N ALA A 3 -13.65 -27.36 16.81
CA ALA A 3 -14.72 -26.48 17.29
C ALA A 3 -14.74 -25.10 16.61
N ALA A 4 -13.60 -24.64 16.07
CA ALA A 4 -13.49 -23.36 15.38
C ALA A 4 -13.71 -23.47 13.86
N SER A 5 -13.88 -24.68 13.33
CA SER A 5 -14.02 -24.93 11.88
C SER A 5 -15.36 -25.53 11.48
N ILE A 6 -15.97 -26.39 12.31
CA ILE A 6 -17.21 -27.09 11.94
C ILE A 6 -18.42 -26.18 12.13
N ASP A 7 -18.71 -25.79 13.38
CA ASP A 7 -19.91 -25.03 13.73
C ASP A 7 -19.97 -23.65 13.03
N PRO A 8 -18.86 -22.91 12.85
CA PRO A 8 -18.90 -21.64 12.13
C PRO A 8 -19.29 -21.77 10.66
N SER A 9 -18.77 -22.79 9.98
CA SER A 9 -19.00 -23.01 8.54
C SER A 9 -20.43 -23.47 8.26
N SER A 10 -20.94 -24.41 9.06
CA SER A 10 -22.32 -24.89 8.94
C SER A 10 -23.31 -23.76 9.21
N THR A 11 -23.06 -22.94 10.23
CA THR A 11 -23.89 -21.78 10.58
C THR A 11 -23.93 -20.76 9.43
N ALA A 12 -22.78 -20.46 8.80
CA ALA A 12 -22.72 -19.53 7.67
C ALA A 12 -23.52 -20.03 6.46
N VAL A 13 -23.37 -21.30 6.10
CA VAL A 13 -24.10 -21.92 4.98
C VAL A 13 -25.59 -22.00 5.27
N GLU A 14 -25.98 -22.38 6.50
CA GLU A 14 -27.38 -22.43 6.92
C GLU A 14 -28.04 -21.05 6.81
N TRP A 15 -27.42 -19.99 7.34
CA TRP A 15 -27.93 -18.63 7.19
C TRP A 15 -28.02 -18.18 5.74
N ALA A 16 -26.99 -18.46 4.93
CA ALA A 16 -26.99 -18.04 3.54
C ALA A 16 -28.11 -18.71 2.74
N LEU A 17 -28.31 -20.02 2.95
CA LEU A 17 -29.40 -20.76 2.30
C LEU A 17 -30.77 -20.25 2.79
N SER A 18 -30.91 -19.95 4.08
CA SER A 18 -32.13 -19.42 4.68
C SER A 18 -32.51 -18.07 4.06
N GLU A 19 -31.55 -17.15 3.95
CA GLU A 19 -31.77 -15.83 3.35
C GLU A 19 -32.08 -15.93 1.85
N LEU A 20 -31.43 -16.84 1.12
CA LEU A 20 -31.77 -17.08 -0.28
C LEU A 20 -33.19 -17.66 -0.46
N MET A 21 -33.61 -18.58 0.41
CA MET A 21 -34.96 -19.14 0.37
C MET A 21 -36.03 -18.10 0.71
N ARG A 22 -35.75 -17.22 1.68
CA ARG A 22 -36.59 -16.07 2.01
C ARG A 22 -36.63 -15.02 0.90
N HIS A 23 -35.59 -14.93 0.08
CA HIS A 23 -35.48 -13.98 -1.04
C HIS A 23 -35.38 -14.70 -2.41
N PRO A 24 -36.48 -15.25 -2.96
CA PRO A 24 -36.46 -16.01 -4.21
C PRO A 24 -35.86 -15.27 -5.41
N LYS A 25 -35.93 -13.93 -5.42
CA LYS A 25 -35.30 -13.10 -6.46
C LYS A 25 -33.77 -13.20 -6.41
N ALA A 26 -33.17 -13.17 -5.22
CA ALA A 26 -31.73 -13.33 -5.03
C ALA A 26 -31.29 -14.76 -5.34
N MET A 27 -32.06 -15.77 -4.91
CA MET A 27 -31.84 -17.18 -5.28
C MET A 27 -31.75 -17.36 -6.79
N LYS A 28 -32.73 -16.85 -7.55
CA LYS A 28 -32.74 -16.94 -9.02
C LYS A 28 -31.54 -16.26 -9.67
N LYS A 29 -31.04 -15.16 -9.11
CA LYS A 29 -29.83 -14.47 -9.62
C LYS A 29 -28.58 -15.33 -9.43
N VAL A 30 -28.39 -15.92 -8.25
CA VAL A 30 -27.29 -16.87 -7.98
C VAL A 30 -27.39 -18.08 -8.91
N GLN A 31 -28.57 -18.66 -9.04
CA GLN A 31 -28.84 -19.80 -9.90
C GLN A 31 -28.51 -19.52 -11.37
N LYS A 32 -28.83 -18.32 -11.87
CA LYS A 32 -28.49 -17.87 -13.24
C LYS A 32 -27.00 -17.61 -13.40
N GLU A 33 -26.35 -17.02 -12.40
CA GLU A 33 -24.89 -16.83 -12.39
C GLU A 33 -24.15 -18.16 -12.51
N LEU A 34 -24.56 -19.16 -11.72
CA LEU A 34 -24.02 -20.52 -11.76
C LEU A 34 -24.26 -21.20 -13.12
N GLU A 35 -25.46 -21.09 -13.68
CA GLU A 35 -25.74 -21.61 -15.03
C GLU A 35 -24.84 -21.00 -16.10
N ASN A 36 -24.61 -19.68 -16.05
CA ASN A 36 -23.81 -18.97 -17.04
C ASN A 36 -22.33 -19.36 -17.01
N PHE A 37 -21.76 -19.57 -15.82
CA PHE A 37 -20.31 -19.79 -15.66
C PHE A 37 -19.91 -21.27 -15.50
N VAL A 38 -20.77 -22.09 -14.89
CA VAL A 38 -20.50 -23.51 -14.63
C VAL A 38 -21.18 -24.40 -15.68
N GLY A 39 -22.40 -24.05 -16.10
CA GLY A 39 -23.27 -24.88 -16.94
C GLY A 39 -24.02 -25.95 -16.13
N LEU A 40 -24.99 -26.63 -16.76
CA LEU A 40 -25.86 -27.62 -16.09
C LEU A 40 -25.33 -29.07 -16.14
N ASP A 41 -24.20 -29.28 -16.81
CA ASP A 41 -23.65 -30.63 -17.11
C ASP A 41 -22.55 -31.07 -16.14
N ARG A 42 -22.16 -30.21 -15.19
CA ARG A 42 -21.10 -30.52 -14.20
C ARG A 42 -21.34 -29.82 -12.86
N MET A 43 -20.67 -30.33 -11.84
CA MET A 43 -20.62 -29.74 -10.49
C MET A 43 -19.72 -28.50 -10.45
N VAL A 44 -19.87 -27.69 -9.40
CA VAL A 44 -19.04 -26.49 -9.19
C VAL A 44 -17.63 -26.89 -8.76
N GLU A 45 -16.61 -26.32 -9.39
CA GLU A 45 -15.21 -26.48 -8.99
C GLU A 45 -14.69 -25.22 -8.29
N GLU A 46 -13.62 -25.34 -7.49
CA GLU A 46 -13.03 -24.20 -6.78
C GLU A 46 -12.58 -23.07 -7.74
N SER A 47 -12.11 -23.44 -8.94
CA SER A 47 -11.70 -22.49 -9.98
C SER A 47 -12.85 -21.64 -10.53
N ASP A 48 -14.10 -22.07 -10.36
CA ASP A 48 -15.28 -21.31 -10.80
C ASP A 48 -15.62 -20.18 -9.83
N LEU A 49 -15.25 -20.28 -8.55
CA LEU A 49 -15.61 -19.33 -7.50
C LEU A 49 -15.15 -17.90 -7.80
N GLU A 50 -14.03 -17.73 -8.52
CA GLU A 50 -13.52 -16.41 -8.92
C GLU A 50 -14.49 -15.64 -9.83
N LYS A 51 -15.37 -16.35 -10.54
CA LYS A 51 -16.35 -15.79 -11.49
C LYS A 51 -17.73 -15.55 -10.86
N LEU A 52 -18.00 -16.13 -9.69
CA LEU A 52 -19.30 -16.08 -9.01
C LEU A 52 -19.40 -14.85 -8.10
N GLU A 53 -19.47 -13.67 -8.73
CA GLU A 53 -19.46 -12.39 -8.01
C GLU A 53 -20.70 -12.17 -7.15
N TYR A 54 -21.88 -12.51 -7.67
CA TYR A 54 -23.16 -12.35 -7.01
C TYR A 54 -23.33 -13.32 -5.84
N LEU A 55 -22.92 -14.58 -5.99
CA LEU A 55 -22.86 -15.52 -4.86
C LEU A 55 -21.97 -15.00 -3.72
N ASN A 56 -20.83 -14.40 -4.05
CA ASN A 56 -19.95 -13.80 -3.07
C ASN A 56 -20.56 -12.54 -2.41
N MET A 57 -21.39 -11.77 -3.12
CA MET A 57 -22.17 -10.68 -2.53
C MET A 57 -23.22 -11.20 -1.54
N VAL A 58 -23.94 -12.27 -1.90
CA VAL A 58 -24.90 -12.95 -1.03
C VAL A 58 -24.23 -13.37 0.26
N LEU A 59 -23.09 -14.08 0.21
CA LEU A 59 -22.42 -14.53 1.41
C LEU A 59 -21.94 -13.36 2.30
N LYS A 60 -21.45 -12.26 1.71
CA LYS A 60 -21.06 -11.07 2.46
C LYS A 60 -22.24 -10.42 3.17
N GLU A 61 -23.39 -10.31 2.50
CA GLU A 61 -24.61 -9.77 3.09
C GLU A 61 -25.16 -10.68 4.19
N THR A 62 -25.11 -11.99 3.97
CA THR A 62 -25.44 -12.98 5.01
C THR A 62 -24.55 -12.79 6.23
N LEU A 63 -23.24 -12.61 6.08
CA LEU A 63 -22.33 -12.44 7.22
C LEU A 63 -22.41 -11.04 7.86
N ARG A 64 -22.96 -10.04 7.16
CA ARG A 64 -23.26 -8.72 7.71
C ARG A 64 -24.45 -8.79 8.66
N LEU A 65 -25.53 -9.42 8.21
CA LEU A 65 -26.74 -9.61 9.01
C LEU A 65 -26.57 -10.74 10.03
N HIS A 66 -26.01 -11.87 9.67
CA HIS A 66 -25.86 -13.01 10.57
C HIS A 66 -24.37 -13.32 10.77
N PRO A 67 -23.61 -12.44 11.46
CA PRO A 67 -22.19 -12.67 11.70
C PRO A 67 -22.04 -13.92 12.56
N VAL A 68 -21.30 -14.89 12.05
CA VAL A 68 -21.07 -16.17 12.76
C VAL A 68 -20.51 -15.94 14.17
N ALA A 69 -19.68 -14.92 14.38
CA ALA A 69 -19.19 -14.54 15.71
C ALA A 69 -19.71 -13.15 16.13
N LEU A 70 -20.74 -13.13 16.99
CA LEU A 70 -21.42 -11.93 17.51
C LEU A 70 -20.47 -10.84 18.01
N LEU A 71 -19.56 -11.22 18.91
CA LEU A 71 -18.66 -10.32 19.64
C LEU A 71 -17.20 -10.40 19.17
N LEU A 72 -16.97 -11.08 18.04
CA LEU A 72 -15.65 -11.50 17.62
C LEU A 72 -14.91 -12.24 18.74
N LEU A 73 -13.60 -12.47 18.58
CA LEU A 73 -12.78 -12.96 19.67
C LEU A 73 -12.34 -11.77 20.54
N PRO A 74 -12.33 -11.90 21.88
CA PRO A 74 -11.83 -10.84 22.75
C PRO A 74 -10.39 -10.45 22.40
N HIS A 75 -10.15 -9.15 22.27
CA HIS A 75 -8.81 -8.58 22.16
C HIS A 75 -8.34 -8.08 23.52
N ALA A 76 -7.02 -7.88 23.69
CA ALA A 76 -6.46 -7.30 24.91
C ALA A 76 -5.48 -6.16 24.56
N ALA A 77 -5.56 -5.05 25.30
CA ALA A 77 -4.63 -3.93 25.14
C ALA A 77 -3.22 -4.33 25.61
N ILE A 78 -2.23 -4.32 24.72
CA ILE A 78 -0.85 -4.71 25.05
C ILE A 78 -0.13 -3.65 25.89
N LYS A 79 -0.58 -2.40 25.78
CA LYS A 79 -0.13 -1.23 26.54
C LYS A 79 -1.29 -0.26 26.69
N ASP A 80 -1.13 0.70 27.60
CA ASP A 80 -2.05 1.82 27.74
C ASP A 80 -2.19 2.53 26.38
N CYS A 81 -3.43 2.80 25.97
CA CYS A 81 -3.72 3.47 24.71
C CYS A 81 -4.97 4.35 24.82
N THR A 82 -5.22 5.16 23.78
CA THR A 82 -6.42 5.99 23.69
C THR A 82 -7.16 5.64 22.41
N VAL A 83 -8.46 5.38 22.51
CA VAL A 83 -9.34 5.07 21.37
C VAL A 83 -10.55 6.01 21.44
N ASN A 84 -10.78 6.79 20.39
CA ASN A 84 -11.85 7.82 20.34
C ASN A 84 -11.89 8.75 21.57
N GLY A 85 -10.73 9.14 22.09
CA GLY A 85 -10.60 10.01 23.27
C GLY A 85 -10.72 9.29 24.61
N TYR A 86 -11.07 8.00 24.64
CA TYR A 86 -11.14 7.20 25.86
C TYR A 86 -9.81 6.51 26.15
N HIS A 87 -9.34 6.62 27.38
CA HIS A 87 -8.15 5.93 27.84
C HIS A 87 -8.47 4.45 28.14
N ILE A 88 -7.71 3.54 27.52
CA ILE A 88 -7.81 2.10 27.68
C ILE A 88 -6.53 1.60 28.37
N PRO A 89 -6.61 1.14 29.63
CA PRO A 89 -5.47 0.57 30.33
C PRO A 89 -4.91 -0.69 29.67
N LYS A 90 -3.62 -0.95 29.87
CA LYS A 90 -2.97 -2.21 29.54
C LYS A 90 -3.73 -3.37 30.18
N LYS A 91 -3.84 -4.48 29.44
CA LYS A 91 -4.60 -5.70 29.73
C LYS A 91 -6.13 -5.57 29.74
N SER A 92 -6.70 -4.39 29.47
CA SER A 92 -8.14 -4.28 29.27
C SER A 92 -8.59 -5.15 28.11
N HIS A 93 -9.63 -5.97 28.34
CA HIS A 93 -10.27 -6.72 27.28
C HIS A 93 -11.15 -5.80 26.44
N VAL A 94 -10.96 -5.84 25.13
CA VAL A 94 -11.74 -5.08 24.15
C VAL A 94 -12.54 -6.08 23.33
N ILE A 95 -13.86 -5.92 23.37
CA ILE A 95 -14.81 -6.78 22.67
C ILE A 95 -15.43 -5.94 21.55
N ILE A 96 -15.46 -6.49 20.33
CA ILE A 96 -15.98 -5.81 19.15
C ILE A 96 -17.33 -6.42 18.82
N ASN A 97 -18.41 -5.65 19.01
CA ASN A 97 -19.76 -6.10 18.69
C ASN A 97 -20.00 -6.03 17.17
N ALA A 98 -19.60 -7.09 16.45
CA ALA A 98 -19.72 -7.17 15.00
C ALA A 98 -21.18 -7.13 14.53
N TRP A 99 -22.09 -7.69 15.32
CA TRP A 99 -23.53 -7.67 15.02
C TRP A 99 -24.12 -6.26 15.07
N ALA A 100 -23.78 -5.48 16.09
CA ALA A 100 -24.22 -4.09 16.17
C ALA A 100 -23.63 -3.26 15.02
N ILE A 101 -22.35 -3.49 14.67
CA ILE A 101 -21.69 -2.81 13.55
C ILE A 101 -22.34 -3.18 12.21
N GLY A 102 -22.73 -4.44 12.03
CA GLY A 102 -23.40 -4.93 10.82
C GLY A 102 -24.77 -4.29 10.59
N ARG A 103 -25.44 -3.85 11.67
CA ARG A 103 -26.80 -3.29 11.66
C ARG A 103 -26.89 -1.80 11.99
N ASP A 104 -25.77 -1.12 12.15
CA ASP A 104 -25.77 0.29 12.52
C ASP A 104 -26.40 1.14 11.40
N PRO A 105 -27.56 1.80 11.63
CA PRO A 105 -28.23 2.60 10.61
C PRO A 105 -27.44 3.86 10.22
N SER A 106 -26.45 4.27 11.02
CA SER A 106 -25.53 5.35 10.66
C SER A 106 -24.48 4.91 9.64
N ALA A 107 -24.20 3.62 9.55
CA ALA A 107 -23.22 3.03 8.65
C ALA A 107 -23.85 2.34 7.43
N TRP A 108 -25.09 1.84 7.55
CA TRP A 108 -25.77 1.08 6.50
C TRP A 108 -27.17 1.63 6.23
N THR A 109 -27.50 1.88 4.96
CA THR A 109 -28.87 2.19 4.53
C THR A 109 -29.73 0.92 4.60
N ASP A 110 -30.94 1.00 5.14
CA ASP A 110 -31.82 -0.17 5.32
C ASP A 110 -31.08 -1.33 6.02
N ALA A 111 -30.47 -1.04 7.18
CA ALA A 111 -29.48 -1.90 7.82
C ALA A 111 -30.01 -3.28 8.24
N GLU A 112 -31.31 -3.45 8.40
CA GLU A 112 -31.95 -4.72 8.74
C GLU A 112 -32.36 -5.53 7.50
N GLU A 113 -32.32 -4.95 6.30
CA GLU A 113 -32.75 -5.60 5.07
C GLU A 113 -31.61 -6.38 4.41
N PHE A 114 -31.93 -7.55 3.86
CA PHE A 114 -30.99 -8.39 3.11
C PHE A 114 -30.88 -7.91 1.65
N ILE A 115 -29.82 -7.15 1.36
CA ILE A 115 -29.58 -6.54 0.04
C ILE A 115 -28.17 -6.90 -0.45
N PRO A 116 -27.97 -8.05 -1.13
CA PRO A 116 -26.67 -8.46 -1.66
C PRO A 116 -25.99 -7.39 -2.54
N GLU A 117 -26.79 -6.66 -3.33
CA GLU A 117 -26.33 -5.60 -4.24
C GLU A 117 -25.60 -4.46 -3.53
N ARG A 118 -25.72 -4.34 -2.19
CA ARG A 118 -24.92 -3.44 -1.36
C ARG A 118 -23.41 -3.69 -1.52
N PHE A 119 -23.03 -4.91 -1.88
CA PHE A 119 -21.66 -5.32 -2.15
C PHE A 119 -21.31 -5.30 -3.66
N GLU A 120 -22.14 -4.69 -4.50
CA GLU A 120 -21.84 -4.51 -5.92
C GLU A 120 -20.59 -3.64 -6.10
N GLY A 121 -19.68 -4.04 -6.99
CA GLY A 121 -18.36 -3.43 -7.09
C GLY A 121 -17.43 -3.73 -5.91
N SER A 122 -17.83 -4.55 -4.92
CA SER A 122 -16.92 -4.89 -3.81
C SER A 122 -15.77 -5.82 -4.23
N ASN A 123 -15.93 -6.61 -5.30
CA ASN A 123 -14.79 -7.31 -5.90
C ASN A 123 -13.86 -6.35 -6.67
N GLN A 124 -14.35 -5.17 -7.09
CA GLN A 124 -13.47 -4.09 -7.55
C GLN A 124 -12.66 -3.50 -6.39
N TRP A 125 -13.13 -3.52 -5.14
CA TRP A 125 -12.31 -3.00 -4.02
C TRP A 125 -11.10 -3.88 -3.70
N ARG A 126 -11.15 -5.20 -3.99
CA ARG A 126 -9.95 -6.08 -3.94
C ARG A 126 -8.89 -5.66 -4.96
N THR A 127 -9.27 -4.97 -6.04
CA THR A 127 -8.35 -4.38 -7.02
C THR A 127 -8.12 -2.88 -6.82
N CYS A 128 -8.96 -2.16 -6.07
CA CYS A 128 -8.76 -0.74 -5.75
C CYS A 128 -7.56 -0.49 -4.81
N ALA A 129 -7.07 -1.53 -4.13
CA ALA A 129 -5.77 -1.49 -3.47
C ALA A 129 -4.63 -1.76 -4.49
N GLY A 130 -4.53 -0.92 -5.54
CA GLY A 130 -3.33 -0.86 -6.39
C GLY A 130 -3.55 -0.87 -7.91
N SER A 131 -4.75 -1.16 -8.42
CA SER A 131 -4.95 -1.24 -9.87
C SER A 131 -5.25 0.15 -10.48
N ARG A 132 -4.22 0.70 -11.11
CA ARG A 132 -4.17 1.92 -11.92
C ARG A 132 -5.32 2.06 -12.95
N SER A 133 -5.96 0.97 -13.34
CA SER A 133 -7.06 0.90 -14.32
C SER A 133 -8.38 1.50 -13.83
N ASN A 134 -8.74 1.31 -12.55
CA ASN A 134 -10.05 1.75 -12.06
C ASN A 134 -10.10 3.26 -11.75
N MET A 135 -8.94 3.87 -11.43
CA MET A 135 -8.84 5.31 -11.22
C MET A 135 -8.65 6.09 -12.52
N ARG A 136 -7.96 5.50 -13.52
CA ARG A 136 -7.51 6.19 -14.75
C ARG A 136 -8.16 5.68 -16.04
N GLY A 137 -9.01 4.65 -15.98
CA GLY A 137 -9.59 4.02 -17.16
C GLY A 137 -10.25 5.03 -18.09
N GLU A 138 -9.84 5.06 -19.36
CA GLU A 138 -10.29 6.04 -20.36
C GLU A 138 -11.80 5.96 -20.62
N LEU A 139 -12.41 4.80 -20.37
CA LEU A 139 -13.83 4.56 -20.62
C LEU A 139 -14.68 4.60 -19.33
N ASN A 140 -14.23 3.91 -18.28
CA ASN A 140 -14.98 3.68 -17.04
C ASN A 140 -14.20 4.00 -15.75
N GLY A 141 -13.04 4.65 -15.85
CA GLY A 141 -12.27 5.04 -14.67
C GLY A 141 -12.94 6.16 -13.89
N LEU A 142 -12.77 6.18 -12.57
CA LEU A 142 -13.35 7.20 -11.68
C LEU A 142 -13.01 8.63 -12.13
N LYS A 143 -11.78 8.88 -12.59
CA LYS A 143 -11.39 10.16 -13.21
C LYS A 143 -12.32 10.55 -14.35
N THR A 144 -12.59 9.62 -15.26
CA THR A 144 -13.41 9.85 -16.46
C THR A 144 -14.86 10.12 -16.08
N GLN A 145 -15.38 9.44 -15.07
CA GLN A 145 -16.74 9.68 -14.55
C GLN A 145 -16.85 11.07 -13.91
N ILE A 146 -15.90 11.44 -13.03
CA ILE A 146 -15.87 12.78 -12.41
C ILE A 146 -15.73 13.87 -13.47
N LEU A 147 -14.87 13.68 -14.48
CA LEU A 147 -14.70 14.67 -15.56
C LEU A 147 -15.90 14.77 -16.50
N ARG A 148 -16.76 13.74 -16.59
CA ARG A 148 -18.03 13.83 -17.34
C ARG A 148 -19.04 14.72 -16.63
N GLU A 149 -19.15 14.59 -15.32
CA GLU A 149 -20.07 15.40 -14.50
C GLU A 149 -19.50 16.80 -14.21
N TYR A 150 -18.18 16.89 -14.04
CA TYR A 150 -17.44 18.10 -13.69
C TYR A 150 -16.25 18.31 -14.63
N PRO A 151 -16.46 18.85 -15.85
CA PRO A 151 -15.40 19.05 -16.85
C PRO A 151 -14.27 19.99 -16.37
N GLN A 152 -14.54 20.80 -15.35
CA GLN A 152 -13.64 21.77 -14.74
C GLN A 152 -12.75 21.14 -13.64
N ALA A 153 -13.00 19.88 -13.26
CA ALA A 153 -12.27 19.25 -12.17
C ALA A 153 -10.80 18.98 -12.56
N TYR A 154 -9.86 19.36 -11.69
CA TYR A 154 -8.45 19.05 -11.88
C TYR A 154 -8.10 17.73 -11.23
N TYR A 155 -7.59 16.81 -12.04
CA TYR A 155 -7.10 15.53 -11.56
C TYR A 155 -5.60 15.62 -11.28
N VAL A 156 -5.25 15.73 -10.00
CA VAL A 156 -3.85 15.67 -9.53
C VAL A 156 -3.55 14.26 -9.04
N HIS A 157 -2.49 13.66 -9.56
CA HIS A 157 -2.05 12.35 -9.07
C HIS A 157 -1.42 12.48 -7.67
N CYS A 158 -1.67 11.50 -6.79
CA CYS A 158 -1.00 11.42 -5.48
C CYS A 158 0.53 11.37 -5.65
N PHE A 159 1.25 12.26 -4.96
CA PHE A 159 2.70 12.41 -5.13
C PHE A 159 3.46 11.19 -4.63
N ALA A 160 3.01 10.60 -3.51
CA ALA A 160 3.57 9.37 -2.97
C ALA A 160 3.43 8.20 -3.98
N HIS A 161 2.30 8.14 -4.67
CA HIS A 161 2.10 7.13 -5.71
C HIS A 161 2.93 7.41 -6.98
N GLN A 162 3.11 8.66 -7.38
CA GLN A 162 3.99 9.00 -8.51
C GLN A 162 5.44 8.66 -8.23
N LEU A 163 5.92 8.94 -7.02
CA LEU A 163 7.25 8.53 -6.57
C LEU A 163 7.42 7.01 -6.62
N GLN A 164 6.44 6.27 -6.10
CA GLN A 164 6.40 4.81 -6.14
C GLN A 164 6.50 4.27 -7.57
N LEU A 165 5.76 4.86 -8.51
CA LEU A 165 5.79 4.47 -9.92
C LEU A 165 7.11 4.82 -10.60
N ALA A 166 7.71 5.97 -10.27
CA ALA A 166 9.01 6.38 -10.80
C ALA A 166 10.09 5.37 -10.44
N LEU A 167 10.08 4.97 -9.18
CA LEU A 167 10.98 3.97 -8.65
C LEU A 167 10.75 2.62 -9.37
N ILE A 168 9.51 2.09 -9.37
CA ILE A 168 9.16 0.80 -10.03
C ILE A 168 9.64 0.73 -11.47
N ALA A 169 9.45 1.80 -12.24
CA ALA A 169 9.82 1.85 -13.64
C ALA A 169 11.33 1.61 -13.84
N VAL A 170 12.18 2.14 -12.96
CA VAL A 170 13.64 1.98 -13.06
C VAL A 170 14.09 0.56 -12.74
N ALA A 171 13.66 -0.05 -11.62
CA ALA A 171 14.14 -1.40 -11.32
C ALA A 171 13.58 -2.45 -12.27
N LYS A 172 12.32 -2.33 -12.72
CA LYS A 172 11.78 -3.28 -13.69
C LYS A 172 12.31 -3.05 -15.10
N GLY A 173 12.71 -1.83 -15.43
CA GLY A 173 13.26 -1.45 -16.73
C GLY A 173 14.77 -1.66 -16.89
N ASN A 174 15.47 -2.12 -15.85
CA ASN A 174 16.89 -2.47 -15.90
C ASN A 174 17.09 -3.93 -15.50
N GLU A 175 17.63 -4.74 -16.40
CA GLU A 175 17.82 -6.20 -16.22
C GLU A 175 18.65 -6.53 -14.96
N ASN A 176 19.72 -5.78 -14.70
CA ASN A 176 20.62 -6.03 -13.57
C ASN A 176 19.91 -5.72 -12.25
N ILE A 177 19.18 -4.61 -12.19
CA ILE A 177 18.44 -4.20 -10.99
C ILE A 177 17.22 -5.10 -10.75
N ALA A 178 16.52 -5.50 -11.81
CA ALA A 178 15.42 -6.46 -11.72
C ALA A 178 15.91 -7.78 -11.12
N THR A 179 17.01 -8.30 -11.67
CA THR A 179 17.66 -9.53 -11.18
C THR A 179 18.08 -9.39 -9.72
N PHE A 180 18.72 -8.27 -9.36
CA PHE A 180 19.09 -7.97 -7.98
C PHE A 180 17.90 -8.04 -7.00
N PHE A 181 16.77 -7.40 -7.32
CA PHE A 181 15.59 -7.43 -6.44
C PHE A 181 14.93 -8.81 -6.39
N THR A 182 15.00 -9.60 -7.46
CA THR A 182 14.58 -11.00 -7.46
C THR A 182 15.45 -11.83 -6.51
N THR A 183 16.78 -11.71 -6.60
CA THR A 183 17.71 -12.38 -5.69
C THR A 183 17.48 -11.95 -4.23
N ALA A 184 17.36 -10.65 -3.96
CA ALA A 184 17.09 -10.14 -2.61
C ALA A 184 15.77 -10.67 -2.03
N SER A 185 14.72 -10.77 -2.87
CA SER A 185 13.44 -11.33 -2.46
C SER A 185 13.51 -12.84 -2.20
N SER A 186 14.24 -13.59 -3.02
CA SER A 186 14.49 -15.02 -2.82
C SER A 186 15.26 -15.29 -1.52
N VAL A 187 16.26 -14.47 -1.17
CA VAL A 187 16.98 -14.56 0.13
C VAL A 187 15.99 -14.47 1.29
N VAL A 188 15.15 -13.44 1.29
CA VAL A 188 14.16 -13.23 2.36
C VAL A 188 13.12 -14.35 2.39
N ASN A 189 12.76 -14.89 1.23
CA ASN A 189 11.79 -15.98 1.13
C ASN A 189 12.34 -17.31 1.66
N ILE A 190 13.55 -17.71 1.26
CA ILE A 190 14.17 -18.96 1.71
C ILE A 190 14.40 -18.96 3.21
N ILE A 191 14.96 -17.88 3.74
CA ILE A 191 15.24 -17.76 5.17
C ILE A 191 13.93 -17.63 5.96
N GLY A 192 12.96 -16.90 5.42
CA GLY A 192 11.63 -16.73 6.01
C GLY A 192 10.69 -17.91 5.87
N ALA A 193 11.06 -18.98 5.14
CA ALA A 193 10.17 -20.08 4.79
C ALA A 193 9.81 -20.99 5.99
N SER A 194 10.69 -21.09 6.99
CA SER A 194 10.45 -21.93 8.17
C SER A 194 10.87 -21.23 9.47
N CYS A 195 10.24 -21.60 10.59
CA CYS A 195 10.64 -21.12 11.90
C CYS A 195 12.11 -21.48 12.21
N LYS A 196 12.52 -22.72 11.92
CA LYS A 196 13.89 -23.21 12.14
C LYS A 196 14.96 -22.32 11.48
N ARG A 197 14.76 -21.90 10.21
CA ARG A 197 15.68 -21.01 9.50
C ARG A 197 15.70 -19.59 10.08
N ARG A 198 14.54 -19.10 10.51
CA ARG A 198 14.43 -17.78 11.15
C ARG A 198 15.10 -17.75 12.52
N ASP A 199 14.99 -18.84 13.29
CA ASP A 199 15.61 -18.95 14.60
C ASP A 199 17.13 -19.12 14.46
N ALA A 200 17.60 -19.92 13.49
CA ALA A 200 19.02 -20.02 13.14
C ALA A 200 19.63 -18.65 12.74
N LEU A 201 18.89 -17.84 11.98
CA LEU A 201 19.32 -16.48 11.64
C LEU A 201 19.49 -15.60 12.88
N ARG A 202 18.54 -15.65 13.83
CA ARG A 202 18.61 -14.87 15.07
C ARG A 202 19.75 -15.32 15.96
N GLU A 203 19.94 -16.63 16.10
CA GLU A 203 21.04 -17.19 16.87
C GLU A 203 22.39 -16.76 16.30
N GLN A 204 22.56 -16.79 14.97
CA GLN A 204 23.79 -16.32 14.35
C GLN A 204 23.97 -14.80 14.51
N GLN A 205 22.92 -14.02 14.33
CA GLN A 205 22.98 -12.57 14.59
C GLN A 205 23.40 -12.27 16.03
N GLN A 206 22.89 -13.02 17.01
CA GLN A 206 23.23 -12.84 18.41
C GLN A 206 24.69 -13.18 18.68
N LYS A 207 25.23 -14.23 18.05
CA LYS A 207 26.66 -14.58 18.14
C LYS A 207 27.54 -13.46 17.59
N ASP A 208 27.25 -12.98 16.38
CA ASP A 208 28.02 -11.91 15.75
C ASP A 208 28.01 -10.63 16.62
N ILE A 209 26.86 -10.28 17.21
CA ILE A 209 26.75 -9.14 18.14
C ILE A 209 27.60 -9.37 19.41
N MET A 210 27.60 -10.58 19.98
CA MET A 210 28.43 -10.90 21.14
C MET A 210 29.92 -10.79 20.82
N GLU A 211 30.37 -11.38 19.71
CA GLU A 211 31.76 -11.31 19.27
C GLU A 211 32.20 -9.85 19.02
N THR A 212 31.33 -9.03 18.45
CA THR A 212 31.63 -7.61 18.20
C THR A 212 31.63 -6.77 19.48
N LEU A 213 30.81 -7.11 20.48
CA LEU A 213 30.81 -6.49 21.81
C LEU A 213 32.06 -6.86 22.62
N GLU A 214 32.60 -8.06 22.44
CA GLU A 214 33.84 -8.51 23.10
C GLU A 214 35.08 -7.76 22.60
N ILE A 215 35.01 -7.18 21.40
CA ILE A 215 36.10 -6.42 20.76
C ILE A 215 35.95 -4.89 21.05
N ASP A 216 34.99 -4.48 21.89
CA ASP A 216 34.65 -3.07 22.21
C ASP A 216 34.28 -2.21 20.99
N ASP A 217 33.86 -2.82 19.87
CA ASP A 217 33.55 -2.12 18.60
C ASP A 217 32.07 -1.68 18.52
N LEU A 218 31.27 -1.94 19.58
CA LEU A 218 29.85 -1.57 19.67
C LEU A 218 29.49 -0.93 21.01
N GLU A 219 28.76 0.19 20.95
CA GLU A 219 28.21 0.85 22.13
C GLU A 219 27.03 0.06 22.74
N THR A 220 26.99 -0.05 24.07
CA THR A 220 25.89 -0.69 24.80
C THR A 220 24.85 0.35 25.25
N GLY A 221 23.57 0.08 25.02
CA GLY A 221 22.50 1.03 25.37
C GLY A 221 21.09 0.49 25.15
N ARG A 222 20.12 1.08 25.84
CA ARG A 222 18.71 0.67 25.75
C ARG A 222 18.14 1.02 24.38
N GLY A 223 17.91 0.02 23.54
CA GLY A 223 17.45 0.19 22.15
C GLY A 223 18.52 -0.10 21.08
N LEU A 224 19.77 -0.32 21.48
CA LEU A 224 20.87 -0.71 20.60
C LEU A 224 20.97 -2.24 20.50
N ASN A 225 21.47 -2.73 19.36
CA ASN A 225 21.78 -4.16 19.12
C ASN A 225 20.61 -5.13 19.40
N GLN A 226 19.36 -4.69 19.16
CA GLN A 226 18.18 -5.52 19.35
C GLN A 226 18.10 -6.63 18.30
N GLU A 227 17.49 -7.76 18.66
CA GLU A 227 17.13 -8.80 17.69
C GLU A 227 16.31 -8.21 16.55
N THR A 228 16.79 -8.41 15.32
CA THR A 228 16.08 -7.98 14.12
C THR A 228 15.69 -9.19 13.27
N THR A 229 14.88 -8.97 12.23
CA THR A 229 14.52 -10.01 11.28
C THR A 229 14.57 -9.45 9.87
N LEU A 230 14.75 -10.32 8.88
CA LEU A 230 14.67 -9.89 7.48
C LEU A 230 13.26 -9.35 7.19
N LYS A 231 13.19 -8.06 6.89
CA LYS A 231 11.94 -7.40 6.53
C LYS A 231 11.53 -7.85 5.13
N ARG A 232 10.31 -8.38 4.98
CA ARG A 232 9.76 -8.70 3.67
C ARG A 232 9.36 -7.43 2.92
N PRO A 233 9.81 -7.28 1.67
CA PRO A 233 9.33 -6.19 0.83
C PRO A 233 7.87 -6.43 0.44
N CYS A 234 7.18 -5.34 0.12
CA CYS A 234 5.81 -5.32 -0.36
C CYS A 234 5.80 -4.74 -1.78
N ASP A 235 5.34 -5.53 -2.75
CA ASP A 235 5.36 -5.17 -4.18
C ASP A 235 4.59 -3.88 -4.50
N THR A 236 3.60 -3.54 -3.68
CA THR A 236 2.78 -2.32 -3.84
C THR A 236 3.35 -1.10 -3.12
N ARG A 237 4.34 -1.27 -2.24
CA ARG A 237 4.96 -0.19 -1.43
C ARG A 237 6.49 -0.32 -1.45
N TRP A 238 7.15 0.26 -2.45
CA TRP A 238 8.59 0.09 -2.66
C TRP A 238 9.48 0.66 -1.58
N ASN A 239 9.01 1.62 -0.78
CA ASN A 239 9.81 2.05 0.36
C ASN A 239 10.08 0.90 1.34
N SER A 240 9.27 -0.16 1.35
CA SER A 240 9.57 -1.37 2.11
C SER A 240 10.82 -2.10 1.62
N HIS A 241 11.19 -1.97 0.34
CA HIS A 241 12.43 -2.54 -0.19
C HIS A 241 13.65 -1.85 0.42
N TYR A 242 13.60 -0.54 0.71
CA TYR A 242 14.70 0.15 1.41
C TYR A 242 15.01 -0.53 2.75
N ASP A 243 13.95 -0.77 3.53
CA ASP A 243 14.00 -1.46 4.81
C ASP A 243 14.53 -2.90 4.67
N THR A 244 14.14 -3.62 3.61
CA THR A 244 14.68 -4.96 3.28
C THR A 244 16.17 -4.90 2.97
N LEU A 245 16.62 -3.95 2.15
CA LEU A 245 18.03 -3.80 1.79
C LEU A 245 18.89 -3.45 3.00
N LEU A 246 18.40 -2.57 3.88
CA LEU A 246 19.06 -2.29 5.16
C LEU A 246 19.19 -3.56 6.01
N SER A 247 18.11 -4.33 6.15
CA SER A 247 18.13 -5.59 6.88
C SER A 247 19.12 -6.60 6.28
N ILE A 248 19.17 -6.76 4.95
CA ILE A 248 20.12 -7.67 4.28
C ILE A 248 21.56 -7.20 4.50
N ASN A 249 21.83 -5.89 4.43
CA ASN A 249 23.16 -5.34 4.66
C ASN A 249 23.62 -5.60 6.11
N ILE A 250 22.76 -5.30 7.10
CA ILE A 250 23.08 -5.48 8.53
C ILE A 250 23.26 -6.97 8.87
N MET A 251 22.44 -7.86 8.31
CA MET A 251 22.47 -9.29 8.62
C MET A 251 23.18 -10.11 7.54
N PHE A 252 24.11 -9.52 6.78
CA PHE A 252 24.72 -10.20 5.64
C PHE A 252 25.47 -11.48 6.05
N HIS A 253 26.35 -11.40 7.05
CA HIS A 253 27.08 -12.58 7.55
C HIS A 253 26.14 -13.66 8.13
N PRO A 254 25.14 -13.34 9.00
CA PRO A 254 24.14 -14.30 9.43
C PRO A 254 23.36 -14.95 8.27
N VAL A 255 23.01 -14.18 7.24
CA VAL A 255 22.33 -14.67 6.03
C VAL A 255 23.19 -15.70 5.29
N VAL A 256 24.48 -15.42 5.11
CA VAL A 256 25.44 -16.34 4.47
C VAL A 256 25.53 -17.64 5.26
N LYS A 257 25.73 -17.57 6.58
CA LYS A 257 25.83 -18.74 7.48
C LYS A 257 24.58 -19.63 7.44
N VAL A 258 23.39 -19.04 7.41
CA VAL A 258 22.14 -19.80 7.31
C VAL A 258 22.00 -20.46 5.94
N LEU A 259 22.44 -19.80 4.85
CA LEU A 259 22.42 -20.39 3.52
C LEU A 259 23.42 -21.55 3.40
N GLU A 260 24.64 -21.41 3.93
CA GLU A 260 25.63 -22.50 4.03
C GLU A 260 25.04 -23.70 4.76
N TRP A 261 24.44 -23.47 5.93
CA TRP A 261 23.78 -24.51 6.71
C TRP A 261 22.65 -25.23 5.94
N ILE A 262 21.86 -24.52 5.13
CA ILE A 262 20.82 -25.14 4.29
C ILE A 262 21.45 -25.98 3.18
N VAL A 263 22.59 -25.57 2.63
CA VAL A 263 23.29 -26.30 1.56
C VAL A 263 23.94 -27.58 2.11
N ASP A 264 24.45 -27.55 3.33
CA ASP A 264 25.11 -28.71 3.97
C ASP A 264 24.11 -29.75 4.51
N ASP A 265 22.87 -29.35 4.82
CA ASP A 265 21.82 -30.24 5.34
C ASP A 265 21.05 -30.93 4.19
N VAL A 266 21.45 -32.17 3.88
CA VAL A 266 20.89 -33.02 2.80
C VAL A 266 19.37 -33.24 2.93
N ASN A 267 18.80 -33.02 4.12
CA ASN A 267 17.37 -33.23 4.40
C ASN A 267 16.50 -31.98 4.21
N GLN A 268 17.02 -30.86 3.67
CA GLN A 268 16.23 -29.65 3.46
C GLN A 268 15.75 -29.44 2.03
N ASP A 269 14.46 -29.14 1.89
CA ASP A 269 13.88 -28.62 0.66
C ASP A 269 14.52 -27.27 0.28
N ASN A 270 14.69 -27.04 -1.03
CA ASN A 270 15.28 -25.84 -1.65
C ASN A 270 16.82 -25.74 -1.64
N LEU A 271 17.55 -26.84 -1.49
CA LEU A 271 19.03 -26.88 -1.54
C LEU A 271 19.60 -26.22 -2.82
N GLY A 272 19.01 -26.51 -3.98
CA GLY A 272 19.46 -25.93 -5.25
C GLY A 272 19.31 -24.40 -5.29
N GLU A 273 18.22 -23.86 -4.75
CA GLU A 273 18.00 -22.42 -4.69
C GLU A 273 18.90 -21.76 -3.64
N ALA A 274 19.09 -22.37 -2.47
CA ALA A 274 20.01 -21.86 -1.44
C ALA A 274 21.47 -21.79 -1.94
N ASN A 275 21.95 -22.83 -2.63
CA ASN A 275 23.29 -22.84 -3.23
C ASN A 275 23.46 -21.78 -4.33
N ARG A 276 22.42 -21.57 -5.16
CA ARG A 276 22.42 -20.49 -6.15
C ARG A 276 22.51 -19.12 -5.47
N LEU A 277 21.69 -18.87 -4.46
CA LEU A 277 21.70 -17.60 -3.71
C LEU A 277 23.03 -17.36 -3.01
N LEU A 278 23.60 -18.39 -2.37
CA LEU A 278 24.89 -18.30 -1.69
C LEU A 278 26.00 -17.83 -2.64
N LYS A 279 25.99 -18.31 -3.90
CA LYS A 279 26.93 -17.88 -4.94
C LYS A 279 26.65 -16.47 -5.43
N GLU A 280 25.37 -16.10 -5.60
CA GLU A 280 24.98 -14.80 -6.14
C GLU A 280 25.24 -13.65 -5.16
N ILE A 281 24.89 -13.81 -3.88
CA ILE A 281 24.99 -12.72 -2.89
C ILE A 281 26.44 -12.38 -2.51
N GLN A 282 27.36 -13.34 -2.69
CA GLN A 282 28.79 -13.18 -2.43
C GLN A 282 29.57 -12.70 -3.66
N THR A 283 28.90 -11.99 -4.59
CA THR A 283 29.55 -11.35 -5.73
C THR A 283 29.69 -9.85 -5.52
N PHE A 284 30.75 -9.27 -6.06
CA PHE A 284 30.91 -7.81 -6.10
C PHE A 284 29.71 -7.14 -6.78
N ASP A 285 29.16 -7.75 -7.85
CA ASP A 285 27.97 -7.25 -8.54
C ASP A 285 26.78 -7.12 -7.58
N PHE A 286 26.47 -8.14 -6.78
CA PHE A 286 25.35 -8.08 -5.85
C PHE A 286 25.54 -6.97 -4.80
N VAL A 287 26.75 -6.86 -4.23
CA VAL A 287 27.06 -5.82 -3.23
C VAL A 287 26.98 -4.42 -3.86
N PHE A 288 27.49 -4.24 -5.07
CA PHE A 288 27.41 -2.97 -5.78
C PHE A 288 25.96 -2.53 -5.99
N HIS A 289 25.10 -3.44 -6.48
CA HIS A 289 23.67 -3.17 -6.65
C HIS A 289 22.96 -2.90 -5.31
N LEU A 290 23.32 -3.62 -4.25
CA LEU A 290 22.81 -3.41 -2.89
C LEU A 290 23.08 -1.98 -2.42
N TYR A 291 24.33 -1.51 -2.54
CA TYR A 291 24.70 -0.17 -2.11
C TYR A 291 24.07 0.92 -2.99
N LEU A 292 24.13 0.76 -4.31
CA LEU A 292 23.51 1.71 -5.26
C LEU A 292 22.02 1.89 -5.00
N MET A 293 21.27 0.78 -4.91
CA MET A 293 19.84 0.87 -4.65
C MET A 293 19.54 1.32 -3.23
N ARG A 294 20.37 0.98 -2.23
CA ARG A 294 20.24 1.51 -0.86
C ARG A 294 20.35 3.03 -0.85
N PHE A 295 21.31 3.64 -1.54
CA PHE A 295 21.45 5.09 -1.61
C PHE A 295 20.26 5.76 -2.31
N ILE A 296 19.86 5.26 -3.49
CA ILE A 296 18.71 5.80 -4.24
C ILE A 296 17.42 5.67 -3.43
N LEU A 297 17.18 4.50 -2.84
CA LEU A 297 15.99 4.25 -2.03
C LEU A 297 16.03 5.01 -0.70
N GLY A 298 17.20 5.29 -0.14
CA GLY A 298 17.34 6.11 1.06
C GLY A 298 16.87 7.54 0.83
N ILE A 299 17.39 8.19 -0.22
CA ILE A 299 16.99 9.55 -0.62
C ILE A 299 15.48 9.62 -0.90
N THR A 300 14.95 8.63 -1.61
CA THR A 300 13.53 8.62 -1.99
C THR A 300 12.59 8.20 -0.85
N ASN A 301 13.05 7.40 0.11
CA ASN A 301 12.26 7.03 1.30
C ASN A 301 11.98 8.24 2.20
N ASP A 302 12.94 9.15 2.38
CA ASP A 302 12.75 10.38 3.15
C ASP A 302 11.70 11.28 2.49
N LEU A 303 11.78 11.45 1.16
CA LEU A 303 10.74 12.13 0.39
C LEU A 303 9.39 11.44 0.59
N SER A 304 9.32 10.11 0.48
CA SER A 304 8.06 9.41 0.62
C SER A 304 7.44 9.56 2.02
N LYS A 305 8.24 9.49 3.09
CA LYS A 305 7.76 9.70 4.46
C LYS A 305 7.23 11.11 4.63
N ALA A 306 7.94 12.10 4.09
CA ALA A 306 7.55 13.50 4.17
C ALA A 306 6.24 13.79 3.39
N LEU A 307 6.10 13.24 2.18
CA LEU A 307 4.88 13.37 1.38
C LEU A 307 3.64 12.77 2.06
N GLN A 308 3.81 11.80 2.95
CA GLN A 308 2.71 11.12 3.65
C GLN A 308 2.32 11.79 4.98
N LYS A 309 3.00 12.86 5.41
CA LYS A 309 2.65 13.57 6.64
C LYS A 309 1.27 14.27 6.52
N LYS A 310 0.58 14.47 7.66
CA LYS A 310 -0.80 15.02 7.68
C LYS A 310 -0.83 16.54 7.49
N ASP A 311 0.23 17.20 7.93
CA ASP A 311 0.50 18.63 7.87
C ASP A 311 1.14 19.07 6.55
N GLN A 312 1.21 18.17 5.56
CA GLN A 312 1.89 18.45 4.30
C GLN A 312 1.00 19.22 3.33
N ASP A 313 1.40 20.44 2.96
CA ASP A 313 0.83 21.20 1.85
C ASP A 313 1.61 20.97 0.54
N ILE A 314 0.96 21.30 -0.58
CA ILE A 314 1.45 20.92 -1.91
C ILE A 314 2.67 21.72 -2.35
N VAL A 315 2.84 22.93 -1.82
CA VAL A 315 4.00 23.79 -2.10
C VAL A 315 5.22 23.21 -1.42
N ASN A 316 5.09 22.85 -0.14
CA ASN A 316 6.14 22.17 0.60
C ASN A 316 6.48 20.81 -0.04
N ALA A 317 5.47 20.05 -0.49
CA ALA A 317 5.68 18.79 -1.21
C ALA A 317 6.52 18.95 -2.49
N MET A 318 6.25 19.98 -3.29
CA MET A 318 7.02 20.30 -4.50
C MET A 318 8.47 20.67 -4.17
N MET A 319 8.68 21.46 -3.11
CA MET A 319 10.03 21.79 -2.64
C MET A 319 10.81 20.53 -2.24
N LEU A 320 10.17 19.58 -1.55
CA LEU A 320 10.79 18.31 -1.18
C LEU A 320 11.14 17.44 -2.40
N VAL A 321 10.26 17.38 -3.40
CA VAL A 321 10.55 16.68 -4.67
C VAL A 321 11.77 17.31 -5.35
N GLN A 322 11.86 18.64 -5.38
CA GLN A 322 13.00 19.34 -5.99
C GLN A 322 14.31 19.08 -5.23
N ARG A 323 14.27 19.11 -3.89
CA ARG A 323 15.44 18.78 -3.05
C ARG A 323 15.89 17.32 -3.26
N CYS A 324 14.94 16.40 -3.38
CA CYS A 324 15.23 15.00 -3.70
C CYS A 324 15.94 14.87 -5.06
N LYS A 325 15.45 15.55 -6.10
CA LYS A 325 16.10 15.58 -7.42
C LYS A 325 17.52 16.17 -7.34
N GLN A 326 17.71 17.26 -6.61
CA GLN A 326 19.03 17.86 -6.39
C GLN A 326 19.99 16.90 -5.68
N LYS A 327 19.52 16.16 -4.66
CA LYS A 327 20.36 15.20 -3.96
C LYS A 327 20.73 14.00 -4.85
N LEU A 328 19.81 13.52 -5.68
CA LEU A 328 20.11 12.49 -6.69
C LEU A 328 21.09 13.00 -7.75
N GLN A 329 21.00 14.27 -8.14
CA GLN A 329 21.96 14.90 -9.06
C GLN A 329 23.35 15.01 -8.43
N SER A 330 23.44 15.43 -7.16
CA SER A 330 24.72 15.44 -6.42
C SER A 330 25.31 14.03 -6.29
N LEU A 331 24.48 13.01 -6.00
CA LEU A 331 24.93 11.61 -5.99
C LEU A 331 25.53 11.21 -7.34
N ARG A 332 24.88 11.59 -8.44
CA ARG A 332 25.33 11.29 -9.80
C ARG A 332 26.70 11.91 -10.12
N ASP A 333 26.89 13.16 -9.74
CA ASP A 333 28.02 13.96 -10.22
C ASP A 333 29.28 13.71 -9.39
N ASP A 334 29.14 13.54 -8.07
CA ASP A 334 30.27 13.57 -7.14
C ASP A 334 30.51 12.23 -6.39
N ASP A 335 29.47 11.43 -6.11
CA ASP A 335 29.52 10.39 -5.07
C ASP A 335 29.93 8.99 -5.57
N PHE A 336 30.33 8.82 -6.84
CA PHE A 336 30.69 7.48 -7.38
C PHE A 336 31.87 6.84 -6.63
N ASP A 337 32.95 7.59 -6.42
CA ASP A 337 34.17 7.04 -5.81
C ASP A 337 33.95 6.75 -4.31
N ASP A 338 33.08 7.51 -3.63
CA ASP A 338 32.65 7.23 -2.26
C ASP A 338 31.81 5.95 -2.16
N LEU A 339 30.87 5.75 -3.09
CA LEU A 339 30.10 4.50 -3.18
C LEU A 339 31.02 3.30 -3.42
N LEU A 340 31.96 3.44 -4.36
CA LEU A 340 32.90 2.37 -4.68
C LEU A 340 33.79 2.01 -3.48
N ARG A 341 34.21 3.01 -2.71
CA ARG A 341 34.96 2.82 -1.45
C ARG A 341 34.13 2.04 -0.43
N GLU A 342 32.87 2.43 -0.19
CA GLU A 342 32.00 1.71 0.74
C GLU A 342 31.76 0.26 0.34
N VAL A 343 31.52 0.01 -0.95
CA VAL A 343 31.36 -1.35 -1.49
C VAL A 343 32.63 -2.17 -1.29
N SER A 344 33.80 -1.60 -1.57
CA SER A 344 35.09 -2.30 -1.42
C SER A 344 35.40 -2.64 0.03
N ILE A 345 35.10 -1.73 0.97
CA ILE A 345 35.25 -1.99 2.41
C ILE A 345 34.31 -3.11 2.84
N PHE A 346 33.05 -3.10 2.39
CA PHE A 346 32.10 -4.15 2.70
C PHE A 346 32.54 -5.51 2.15
N CYS A 347 33.00 -5.55 0.89
CA CYS A 347 33.52 -6.78 0.28
C CYS A 347 34.74 -7.31 1.03
N GLY A 348 35.69 -6.46 1.39
CA GLY A 348 36.87 -6.86 2.17
C GLY A 348 36.53 -7.39 3.57
N LYS A 349 35.48 -6.86 4.22
CA LYS A 349 34.99 -7.37 5.51
C LYS A 349 34.29 -8.73 5.44
N ASN A 350 33.80 -9.11 4.26
CA ASN A 350 33.03 -10.33 4.06
C ASN A 350 33.75 -11.32 3.11
N ASP A 351 35.06 -11.16 2.92
CA ASP A 351 35.88 -12.00 2.04
C ASP A 351 35.34 -12.16 0.61
N ILE A 352 34.75 -11.08 0.06
CA ILE A 352 34.27 -11.03 -1.32
C ILE A 352 35.34 -10.41 -2.21
N ASP A 353 35.68 -11.09 -3.31
CA ASP A 353 36.65 -10.61 -4.29
C ASP A 353 36.24 -9.27 -4.90
N VAL A 354 37.11 -8.26 -4.77
CA VAL A 354 36.95 -6.95 -5.41
C VAL A 354 37.68 -6.96 -6.75
N PRO A 355 36.99 -6.76 -7.89
CA PRO A 355 37.63 -6.74 -9.20
C PRO A 355 38.54 -5.52 -9.34
N ASN A 356 39.66 -5.68 -10.04
CA ASN A 356 40.52 -4.56 -10.38
C ASN A 356 39.78 -3.64 -11.37
N MET A 357 39.66 -2.36 -11.03
CA MET A 357 38.89 -1.38 -11.80
C MET A 357 39.49 -1.09 -13.18
N ASP A 358 40.79 -1.33 -13.38
CA ASP A 358 41.48 -1.12 -14.65
C ASP A 358 41.44 -2.34 -15.58
N ASP A 359 41.06 -3.51 -15.06
CA ASP A 359 40.91 -4.72 -15.86
C ASP A 359 39.69 -4.66 -16.79
N LEU A 360 39.73 -5.45 -17.86
CA LEU A 360 38.60 -5.60 -18.76
C LEU A 360 37.42 -6.28 -18.07
N PHE A 361 36.23 -5.69 -18.22
CA PHE A 361 35.00 -6.26 -17.71
C PHE A 361 34.63 -7.54 -18.46
N VAL A 362 34.28 -8.59 -17.71
CA VAL A 362 33.87 -9.88 -18.26
C VAL A 362 32.41 -10.13 -17.89
N PRO A 363 31.47 -10.00 -18.85
CA PRO A 363 30.05 -10.24 -18.56
C PRO A 363 29.81 -11.72 -18.23
N GLN A 364 29.12 -11.99 -17.12
CA GLN A 364 28.69 -13.34 -16.76
C GLN A 364 27.62 -13.84 -17.77
N GLY A 365 27.74 -15.08 -18.23
CA GLY A 365 26.74 -15.74 -19.09
C GLY A 365 26.70 -15.34 -20.57
N ARG A 366 27.49 -14.37 -21.04
CA ARG A 366 27.57 -14.00 -22.47
C ARG A 366 28.84 -14.51 -23.14
N SER A 367 28.77 -14.80 -24.45
CA SER A 367 29.94 -15.23 -25.23
C SER A 367 31.03 -14.16 -25.24
N ARG A 368 32.25 -14.52 -24.80
CA ARG A 368 33.46 -13.67 -24.85
C ARG A 368 33.76 -13.09 -26.26
N ARG A 369 33.22 -13.72 -27.32
CA ARG A 369 33.41 -13.30 -28.72
C ARG A 369 32.65 -12.02 -29.10
N LYS A 370 31.67 -11.57 -28.29
CA LYS A 370 30.85 -10.37 -28.55
C LYS A 370 30.94 -9.30 -27.43
N ALA A 371 31.82 -9.48 -26.44
CA ALA A 371 31.94 -8.55 -25.32
C ALA A 371 32.65 -7.26 -25.75
N GLN A 372 32.08 -6.10 -25.39
CA GLN A 372 32.76 -4.81 -25.55
C GLN A 372 34.01 -4.78 -24.66
N LYS A 373 35.12 -4.25 -25.18
CA LYS A 373 36.35 -4.04 -24.42
C LYS A 373 36.23 -2.78 -23.56
N ILE A 374 35.43 -2.87 -22.50
CA ILE A 374 35.30 -1.81 -21.49
C ILE A 374 36.00 -2.26 -20.20
N THR A 375 36.48 -1.31 -19.41
CA THR A 375 37.07 -1.61 -18.10
C THR A 375 35.97 -1.83 -17.05
N ASN A 376 36.30 -2.49 -15.95
CA ASN A 376 35.41 -2.62 -14.79
C ASN A 376 34.95 -1.24 -14.29
N ARG A 377 35.86 -0.26 -14.20
CA ARG A 377 35.49 1.12 -13.81
C ARG A 377 34.45 1.73 -14.73
N GLN A 378 34.63 1.56 -16.04
CA GLN A 378 33.70 2.10 -17.02
C GLN A 378 32.33 1.43 -16.93
N TYR A 379 32.28 0.10 -16.77
CA TYR A 379 31.04 -0.63 -16.59
C TYR A 379 30.28 -0.18 -15.33
N TYR A 380 30.92 -0.21 -14.15
CA TYR A 380 30.24 0.15 -12.89
C TYR A 380 29.88 1.64 -12.83
N ARG A 381 30.72 2.53 -13.36
CA ARG A 381 30.45 3.98 -13.36
C ARG A 381 29.40 4.38 -14.39
N VAL A 382 29.59 4.00 -15.65
CA VAL A 382 28.79 4.52 -16.76
C VAL A 382 27.56 3.65 -16.99
N ASP A 383 27.75 2.36 -17.22
CA ASP A 383 26.68 1.45 -17.65
C ASP A 383 25.72 1.09 -16.51
N LEU A 384 26.19 1.13 -15.27
CA LEU A 384 25.38 0.93 -14.06
C LEU A 384 25.05 2.24 -13.36
N PHE A 385 26.02 2.84 -12.64
CA PHE A 385 25.76 3.94 -11.71
C PHE A 385 25.08 5.14 -12.35
N LEU A 386 25.71 5.75 -13.37
CA LEU A 386 25.16 6.92 -14.07
C LEU A 386 23.85 6.57 -14.77
N THR A 387 23.81 5.44 -15.49
CA THR A 387 22.61 5.02 -16.23
C THR A 387 21.39 4.84 -15.32
N ILE A 388 21.56 4.26 -14.13
CA ILE A 388 20.45 4.01 -13.19
C ILE A 388 19.97 5.33 -12.58
N ILE A 389 20.89 6.21 -12.16
CA ILE A 389 20.52 7.51 -11.58
C ILE A 389 19.87 8.41 -12.65
N ASP A 390 20.38 8.41 -13.88
CA ASP A 390 19.81 9.15 -15.00
C ASP A 390 18.39 8.68 -15.32
N LYS A 391 18.18 7.36 -15.40
CA LYS A 391 16.82 6.80 -15.56
C LYS A 391 15.91 7.22 -14.40
N GLN A 392 16.41 7.25 -13.17
CA GLN A 392 15.64 7.68 -12.00
C GLN A 392 15.25 9.16 -12.06
N LEU A 393 16.18 10.04 -12.45
CA LEU A 393 15.92 11.46 -12.64
C LEU A 393 14.92 11.70 -13.78
N VAL A 394 15.07 10.99 -14.90
CA VAL A 394 14.14 11.06 -16.04
C VAL A 394 12.74 10.61 -15.63
N GLU A 395 12.59 9.48 -14.93
CA GLU A 395 11.29 9.01 -14.46
C GLU A 395 10.65 9.99 -13.46
N LEU A 396 11.44 10.61 -12.57
CA LEU A 396 10.94 11.66 -11.69
C LEU A 396 10.51 12.91 -12.47
N ASN A 397 11.26 13.33 -13.48
CA ASN A 397 10.88 14.48 -14.32
C ASN A 397 9.61 14.18 -15.15
N ASN A 398 9.49 12.98 -15.70
CA ASN A 398 8.34 12.58 -16.52
C ASN A 398 7.06 12.35 -15.71
N ARG A 399 7.16 12.07 -14.41
CA ARG A 399 6.00 11.81 -13.54
C ARG A 399 5.57 13.03 -12.75
N PHE A 400 6.49 13.93 -12.47
CA PHE A 400 6.23 15.27 -11.92
C PHE A 400 6.36 16.29 -13.07
N THR A 401 5.41 16.27 -14.02
CA THR A 401 5.41 17.06 -15.28
C THR A 401 4.97 18.52 -15.14
N GLU A 402 5.35 19.35 -16.14
CA GLU A 402 5.08 20.79 -16.27
C GLU A 402 3.60 21.22 -16.15
N VAL A 403 2.63 20.38 -16.54
CA VAL A 403 1.19 20.77 -16.55
C VAL A 403 0.55 20.69 -15.15
N ASN A 404 0.88 19.68 -14.34
CA ASN A 404 0.56 19.70 -12.91
C ASN A 404 1.39 20.78 -12.22
N ILE A 405 2.64 20.95 -12.64
CA ILE A 405 3.54 22.00 -12.19
C ILE A 405 2.96 23.40 -12.46
N GLU A 406 2.22 23.70 -13.53
CA GLU A 406 1.69 25.07 -13.73
C GLU A 406 0.74 25.47 -12.60
N LEU A 407 -0.27 24.64 -12.29
CA LEU A 407 -1.16 24.84 -11.14
C LEU A 407 -0.35 24.96 -9.84
N LEU A 408 0.60 24.05 -9.63
CA LEU A 408 1.39 23.97 -8.40
C LEU A 408 2.42 25.10 -8.24
N LEU A 409 3.01 25.58 -9.33
CA LEU A 409 3.92 26.72 -9.37
C LEU A 409 3.13 28.00 -9.08
N CYS A 410 1.93 28.11 -9.65
CA CYS A 410 1.04 29.21 -9.36
C CYS A 410 0.62 29.21 -7.87
N MET A 411 0.35 28.04 -7.29
CA MET A 411 0.10 27.89 -5.86
C MET A 411 1.34 28.19 -5.00
N ALA A 412 2.53 27.79 -5.44
CA ALA A 412 3.78 28.04 -4.72
C ALA A 412 4.07 29.52 -4.50
N CYS A 413 3.53 30.38 -5.37
CA CYS A 413 3.63 31.84 -5.25
C CYS A 413 2.87 32.41 -4.04
N LEU A 414 1.99 31.62 -3.41
CA LEU A 414 1.29 32.00 -2.18
C LEU A 414 2.14 31.75 -0.92
N SER A 415 3.30 31.10 -1.04
CA SER A 415 4.13 30.77 0.11
C SER A 415 4.67 32.02 0.82
N PRO A 416 4.54 32.11 2.15
CA PRO A 416 5.15 33.19 2.93
C PRO A 416 6.66 32.98 3.18
N ALA A 417 7.18 31.79 2.85
CA ALA A 417 8.55 31.41 3.18
C ALA A 417 9.58 32.41 2.67
N TYR A 418 10.59 32.67 3.50
CA TYR A 418 11.65 33.65 3.23
C TYR A 418 11.10 35.04 2.89
N ASN A 419 10.06 35.50 3.61
CA ASN A 419 9.43 36.80 3.39
C ASN A 419 8.82 36.96 1.98
N PHE A 420 8.07 35.94 1.55
CA PHE A 420 7.33 35.93 0.27
C PHE A 420 8.23 36.02 -0.99
N VAL A 421 9.45 35.48 -0.95
CA VAL A 421 10.37 35.46 -2.11
C VAL A 421 9.77 34.77 -3.35
N ALA A 422 8.88 33.79 -3.14
CA ALA A 422 8.22 33.08 -4.23
C ALA A 422 7.07 33.87 -4.89
N PHE A 423 6.70 35.04 -4.35
CA PHE A 423 5.54 35.80 -4.83
C PHE A 423 5.73 36.27 -6.29
N ASP A 424 4.77 35.89 -7.13
CA ASP A 424 4.70 36.30 -8.52
C ASP A 424 3.24 36.62 -8.88
N LYS A 425 2.97 37.91 -9.08
CA LYS A 425 1.64 38.44 -9.37
C LYS A 425 1.00 37.75 -10.57
N GLN A 426 1.76 37.52 -11.64
CA GLN A 426 1.24 36.94 -12.88
C GLN A 426 0.88 35.47 -12.72
N LYS A 427 1.71 34.72 -11.98
CA LYS A 427 1.41 33.32 -11.65
C LYS A 427 0.21 33.19 -10.70
N ILE A 428 0.02 34.09 -9.75
CA ILE A 428 -1.18 34.07 -8.89
C ILE A 428 -2.44 34.42 -9.68
N LEU A 429 -2.38 35.37 -10.62
CA LEU A 429 -3.51 35.64 -11.53
C LEU A 429 -3.79 34.45 -12.45
N ARG A 430 -2.74 33.76 -12.88
CA ARG A 430 -2.87 32.51 -13.63
C ARG A 430 -3.52 31.42 -12.77
N PHE A 431 -3.21 31.35 -11.46
CA PHE A 431 -3.87 30.44 -10.52
C PHE A 431 -5.38 30.62 -10.51
N ALA A 432 -5.84 31.88 -10.40
CA ALA A 432 -7.26 32.20 -10.37
C ALA A 432 -8.01 31.78 -11.65
N LYS A 433 -7.34 31.83 -12.81
CA LYS A 433 -7.91 31.40 -14.10
C LYS A 433 -8.21 29.89 -14.16
N PHE A 434 -7.64 29.07 -13.27
CA PHE A 434 -8.02 27.66 -13.17
C PHE A 434 -9.41 27.47 -12.52
N TYR A 435 -9.97 28.49 -11.87
CA TYR A 435 -11.27 28.45 -11.19
C TYR A 435 -12.27 29.48 -11.77
N PRO A 436 -12.69 29.36 -13.03
CA PRO A 436 -13.51 30.37 -13.71
C PRO A 436 -14.92 30.54 -13.12
N GLN A 437 -15.40 29.59 -12.32
CA GLN A 437 -16.66 29.72 -11.58
C GLN A 437 -16.53 30.59 -10.33
N GLU A 438 -15.35 30.64 -9.72
CA GLU A 438 -15.04 31.46 -8.54
C GLU A 438 -14.50 32.84 -8.93
N PHE A 439 -13.84 32.94 -10.10
CA PHE A 439 -13.23 34.16 -10.62
C PHE A 439 -13.72 34.47 -12.03
N ASN A 440 -14.65 35.42 -12.16
CA ASN A 440 -14.97 36.03 -13.45
C ASN A 440 -13.97 37.15 -13.80
N ASP A 441 -14.06 37.72 -15.00
CA ASP A 441 -13.13 38.77 -15.46
C ASP A 441 -13.08 40.00 -14.54
N ARG A 442 -14.21 40.37 -13.91
CA ARG A 442 -14.23 41.48 -12.94
C ARG A 442 -13.54 41.12 -11.63
N ASP A 443 -13.70 39.89 -11.16
CA ASP A 443 -13.02 39.40 -9.96
C ASP A 443 -11.51 39.25 -10.18
N LEU A 444 -11.07 38.86 -11.39
CA LEU A 444 -9.66 38.85 -11.77
C LEU A 444 -9.03 40.24 -11.72
N MET A 445 -9.73 41.28 -12.21
CA MET A 445 -9.27 42.68 -12.10
C MET A 445 -9.14 43.13 -10.64
N LYS A 446 -10.13 42.81 -9.79
CA LYS A 446 -10.07 43.15 -8.36
C LYS A 446 -8.97 42.39 -7.62
N LEU A 447 -8.78 41.12 -7.93
CA LEU A 447 -7.66 40.33 -7.40
C LEU A 447 -6.32 40.95 -7.83
N GLU A 448 -6.22 41.37 -9.09
CA GLU A 448 -5.01 42.03 -9.60
C GLU A 448 -4.64 43.29 -8.80
N ASP A 449 -5.62 44.13 -8.48
CA ASP A 449 -5.43 45.32 -7.66
C ASP A 449 -5.08 44.96 -6.22
N GLN A 450 -5.79 43.97 -5.66
CA GLN A 450 -5.60 43.51 -4.27
C GLN A 450 -4.21 42.91 -4.04
N LEU A 451 -3.66 42.17 -5.00
CA LEU A 451 -2.33 41.54 -4.90
C LEU A 451 -1.20 42.56 -4.71
N GLY A 452 -1.33 43.76 -5.30
CA GLY A 452 -0.33 44.82 -5.16
C GLY A 452 -0.23 45.37 -3.74
N LEU A 453 -1.38 45.59 -3.09
CA LEU A 453 -1.43 46.05 -1.70
C LEU A 453 -1.11 44.93 -0.71
N TYR A 454 -1.58 43.71 -1.00
CA TYR A 454 -1.37 42.53 -0.18
C TYR A 454 0.11 42.29 0.11
N ILE A 455 0.96 42.24 -0.92
CA ILE A 455 2.37 41.87 -0.73
C ILE A 455 3.12 42.91 0.12
N VAL A 456 2.80 44.19 -0.06
CA VAL A 456 3.43 45.29 0.69
C VAL A 456 3.01 45.23 2.16
N ASP A 457 1.72 45.02 2.46
CA ASP A 457 1.24 44.87 3.83
C ASP A 457 1.86 43.64 4.49
N MET A 458 1.84 42.47 3.83
CA MET A 458 2.43 41.24 4.38
C MET A 458 3.93 41.39 4.71
N GLN A 459 4.72 41.99 3.80
CA GLN A 459 6.16 42.15 4.00
C GLN A 459 6.51 43.24 5.03
N SER A 460 5.60 44.19 5.28
CA SER A 460 5.80 45.27 6.25
C SER A 460 5.59 44.85 7.70
N VAL A 461 4.93 43.72 7.95
CA VAL A 461 4.55 43.26 9.28
C VAL A 461 5.41 42.08 9.70
N THR A 462 6.16 42.24 10.77
CA THR A 462 7.10 41.23 11.29
C THR A 462 6.44 39.88 11.58
N GLU A 463 5.16 39.88 11.97
CA GLU A 463 4.42 38.66 12.29
C GLU A 463 4.19 37.72 11.09
N PHE A 464 4.28 38.24 9.85
CA PHE A 464 4.17 37.42 8.63
C PHE A 464 5.54 36.97 8.11
N SER A 465 6.62 37.67 8.48
CA SER A 465 7.98 37.38 8.01
C SER A 465 8.55 36.03 8.52
N SER A 466 8.01 35.52 9.64
CA SER A 466 8.45 34.25 10.25
C SER A 466 7.65 33.02 9.80
N LEU A 467 6.66 33.20 8.92
CA LEU A 467 5.78 32.12 8.48
C LEU A 467 6.46 31.28 7.38
N ASN A 468 6.27 29.96 7.43
CA ASN A 468 6.88 29.03 6.47
C ASN A 468 5.86 28.29 5.60
N GLY A 469 4.64 28.08 6.09
CA GLY A 469 3.57 27.37 5.36
C GLY A 469 2.40 28.26 4.97
N ILE A 470 1.69 27.87 3.89
CA ILE A 470 0.43 28.51 3.50
C ILE A 470 -0.69 28.27 4.51
N THR A 471 -0.61 27.20 5.32
CA THR A 471 -1.53 26.92 6.42
C THR A 471 -1.42 27.98 7.52
N ASP A 472 -0.19 28.26 7.96
CA ASP A 472 0.07 29.28 9.00
C ASP A 472 -0.32 30.67 8.49
N LEU A 473 -0.09 30.95 7.21
CA LEU A 473 -0.54 32.18 6.54
C LEU A 473 -2.07 32.32 6.58
N ALA A 474 -2.81 31.24 6.30
CA ALA A 474 -4.28 31.27 6.33
C ALA A 474 -4.80 31.61 7.72
N GLU A 475 -4.28 30.91 8.73
CA GLU A 475 -4.65 31.11 10.13
C GLU A 475 -4.30 32.54 10.58
N LYS A 476 -3.12 33.04 10.22
CA LYS A 476 -2.67 34.38 10.59
C LYS A 476 -3.49 35.48 9.91
N LEU A 477 -3.89 35.30 8.65
CA LEU A 477 -4.77 36.23 7.95
C LEU A 477 -6.15 36.32 8.62
N VAL A 478 -6.69 35.20 9.13
CA VAL A 478 -7.95 35.19 9.89
C VAL A 478 -7.77 35.90 11.23
N ASN A 479 -6.76 35.53 12.00
CA ASN A 479 -6.51 36.07 13.34
C ASN A 479 -6.28 37.59 13.33
N THR A 480 -5.68 38.11 12.27
CA THR A 480 -5.43 39.55 12.11
C THR A 480 -6.57 40.32 11.42
N GLY A 481 -7.66 39.64 11.04
CA GLY A 481 -8.78 40.23 10.30
C GLY A 481 -8.49 40.55 8.83
N ARG A 482 -7.26 40.28 8.36
CA ARG A 482 -6.80 40.55 7.00
C ARG A 482 -7.42 39.62 5.94
N SER A 483 -8.01 38.50 6.35
CA SER A 483 -8.80 37.64 5.45
C SER A 483 -10.02 38.36 4.84
N ARG A 484 -10.57 39.38 5.52
CA ARG A 484 -11.67 40.20 4.99
C ARG A 484 -11.17 41.30 4.05
N ILE A 485 -9.97 41.82 4.30
CA ILE A 485 -9.33 42.87 3.50
C ILE A 485 -8.82 42.27 2.18
N TYR A 486 -8.15 41.12 2.26
CA TYR A 486 -7.59 40.38 1.13
C TYR A 486 -8.42 39.15 0.78
N ASN A 487 -9.73 39.35 0.62
CA ASN A 487 -10.71 38.27 0.44
C ASN A 487 -10.44 37.37 -0.78
N TYR A 488 -9.99 37.91 -1.92
CA TYR A 488 -9.68 37.11 -3.10
C TYR A 488 -8.38 36.32 -2.94
N VAL A 489 -7.37 36.92 -2.30
CA VAL A 489 -6.12 36.21 -1.95
C VAL A 489 -6.41 35.09 -0.95
N TYR A 490 -7.23 35.35 0.06
CA TYR A 490 -7.64 34.35 1.04
C TYR A 490 -8.47 33.22 0.41
N LEU A 491 -9.32 33.53 -0.57
CA LEU A 491 -10.05 32.51 -1.35
C LEU A 491 -9.09 31.60 -2.12
N LEU A 492 -8.10 32.15 -2.82
CA LEU A 492 -7.07 31.35 -3.50
C LEU A 492 -6.28 30.49 -2.52
N LEU A 493 -5.90 31.05 -1.37
CA LEU A 493 -5.20 30.32 -0.31
C LEU A 493 -6.06 29.15 0.22
N THR A 494 -7.36 29.37 0.37
CA THR A 494 -8.30 28.33 0.81
C THR A 494 -8.44 27.24 -0.24
N LEU A 495 -8.63 27.60 -1.52
CA LEU A 495 -8.68 26.64 -2.64
C LEU A 495 -7.39 25.81 -2.72
N ALA A 496 -6.24 26.43 -2.42
CA ALA A 496 -4.97 25.74 -2.38
C ALA A 496 -4.87 24.71 -1.25
N LEU A 497 -5.42 25.00 -0.07
CA LEU A 497 -5.42 24.12 1.09
C LEU A 497 -6.39 22.95 0.97
N VAL A 498 -7.41 23.02 0.10
CA VAL A 498 -8.34 21.92 -0.15
C VAL A 498 -7.71 20.80 -1.00
N LEU A 499 -6.61 21.07 -1.71
CA LEU A 499 -5.94 20.07 -2.56
C LEU A 499 -5.04 19.14 -1.72
N PRO A 500 -5.39 17.84 -1.57
CA PRO A 500 -4.59 16.92 -0.77
C PRO A 500 -3.31 16.52 -1.49
N VAL A 501 -2.16 16.63 -0.81
CA VAL A 501 -0.83 16.20 -1.30
C VAL A 501 -0.71 14.69 -1.40
N ALA A 502 -1.25 14.00 -0.39
CA ALA A 502 -1.27 12.56 -0.32
C ALA A 502 -2.64 12.08 0.15
N THR A 503 -3.19 11.12 -0.58
CA THR A 503 -4.30 10.26 -0.14
C THR A 503 -3.94 9.39 1.07
N ALA A 504 -2.75 9.58 1.66
CA ALA A 504 -2.17 8.75 2.72
C ALA A 504 -2.93 8.81 4.05
N SER A 505 -3.73 9.85 4.31
CA SER A 505 -4.71 9.85 5.41
C SER A 505 -5.73 8.72 5.24
N VAL A 506 -6.22 8.52 4.01
CA VAL A 506 -7.11 7.41 3.66
C VAL A 506 -6.33 6.09 3.61
N GLU A 507 -5.10 6.05 3.09
CA GLU A 507 -4.27 4.82 3.11
C GLU A 507 -3.86 4.36 4.51
N ARG A 508 -3.67 5.27 5.46
CA ARG A 508 -3.42 4.93 6.88
C ARG A 508 -4.67 4.41 7.56
N ALA A 509 -5.85 4.98 7.26
CA ALA A 509 -7.13 4.41 7.67
C ALA A 509 -7.33 3.02 7.07
N PHE A 510 -6.96 2.82 5.80
CA PHE A 510 -6.97 1.51 5.14
C PHE A 510 -5.90 0.54 5.66
N SER A 511 -4.73 1.02 6.08
CA SER A 511 -3.68 0.20 6.68
C SER A 511 -4.04 -0.21 8.11
N ALA A 512 -4.71 0.67 8.87
CA ALA A 512 -5.33 0.34 10.14
C ALA A 512 -6.49 -0.64 9.93
N MET A 513 -7.29 -0.46 8.87
CA MET A 513 -8.25 -1.48 8.43
C MET A 513 -7.56 -2.77 8.01
N ASN A 514 -6.33 -2.78 7.45
CA ASN A 514 -5.59 -4.01 7.18
C ASN A 514 -5.12 -4.72 8.45
N ILE A 515 -4.92 -4.01 9.56
CA ILE A 515 -4.69 -4.61 10.88
C ILE A 515 -6.00 -5.24 11.40
N VAL A 516 -7.14 -4.59 11.14
CA VAL A 516 -8.47 -5.16 11.38
C VAL A 516 -8.77 -6.33 10.40
N LYS A 517 -8.19 -6.30 9.18
CA LYS A 517 -8.48 -7.20 8.05
C LYS A 517 -7.42 -8.27 7.73
N THR A 518 -6.21 -8.36 8.30
CA THR A 518 -5.17 -9.39 7.93
C THR A 518 -4.02 -9.52 8.95
N PRO A 519 -3.26 -10.64 9.13
CA PRO A 519 -3.09 -11.85 8.27
C PRO A 519 -3.51 -13.22 8.86
N LEU A 520 -3.59 -13.42 10.19
CA LEU A 520 -4.03 -14.70 10.78
C LEU A 520 -5.53 -14.95 10.57
N ARG A 521 -6.32 -13.87 10.44
CA ARG A 521 -7.76 -13.94 10.16
C ARG A 521 -8.12 -14.19 8.69
N ASN A 522 -7.26 -13.83 7.74
CA ASN A 522 -7.56 -13.92 6.31
C ASN A 522 -6.95 -15.11 5.58
N LYS A 523 -5.91 -15.78 6.11
CA LYS A 523 -5.51 -17.08 5.54
C LYS A 523 -6.55 -18.17 5.85
N MET A 524 -7.02 -18.20 7.09
CA MET A 524 -8.18 -19.00 7.46
C MET A 524 -9.46 -18.44 6.87
N GLY A 525 -9.66 -17.11 6.88
CA GLY A 525 -10.88 -16.47 6.36
C GLY A 525 -11.09 -16.61 4.85
N ASN A 526 -10.06 -16.53 4.00
CA ASN A 526 -10.23 -16.74 2.56
C ASN A 526 -10.48 -18.22 2.25
N GLN A 527 -9.74 -19.16 2.85
CA GLN A 527 -10.00 -20.57 2.66
C GLN A 527 -11.39 -20.95 3.21
N TRP A 528 -11.72 -20.53 4.43
CA TRP A 528 -13.02 -20.76 5.06
C TRP A 528 -14.19 -20.14 4.28
N LEU A 529 -14.01 -18.94 3.72
CA LEU A 529 -14.99 -18.31 2.83
C LEU A 529 -15.08 -19.07 1.52
N SER A 530 -13.97 -19.48 0.90
CA SER A 530 -13.97 -20.30 -0.32
C SER A 530 -14.62 -21.66 -0.08
N ASP A 531 -14.35 -22.31 1.06
CA ASP A 531 -14.94 -23.58 1.48
C ASP A 531 -16.45 -23.43 1.77
N SER A 532 -16.87 -22.32 2.37
CA SER A 532 -18.29 -22.03 2.58
C SER A 532 -19.00 -21.67 1.26
N LEU A 533 -18.30 -20.95 0.37
CA LEU A 533 -18.79 -20.60 -0.96
C LEU A 533 -18.94 -21.82 -1.85
N ILE A 534 -17.99 -22.76 -1.86
CA ILE A 534 -18.10 -23.96 -2.70
C ILE A 534 -19.25 -24.85 -2.23
N VAL A 535 -19.46 -24.98 -0.91
CA VAL A 535 -20.61 -25.73 -0.37
C VAL A 535 -21.93 -25.05 -0.74
N LEU A 536 -22.04 -23.73 -0.53
CA LEU A 536 -23.24 -22.98 -0.87
C LEU A 536 -23.52 -23.00 -2.39
N ALA A 537 -22.48 -22.80 -3.21
CA ALA A 537 -22.56 -22.88 -4.66
C ALA A 537 -23.10 -24.24 -5.09
N GLN A 538 -22.55 -25.32 -4.52
CA GLN A 538 -22.96 -26.67 -4.82
C GLN A 538 -24.43 -26.93 -4.44
N LEU A 539 -24.86 -26.48 -3.26
CA LEU A 539 -26.26 -26.63 -2.81
C LEU A 539 -27.24 -25.87 -3.72
N VAL A 540 -26.89 -24.67 -4.17
CA VAL A 540 -27.75 -23.85 -5.05
C VAL A 540 -27.68 -24.28 -6.52
N HIS A 541 -26.54 -24.82 -6.95
CA HIS A 541 -26.33 -25.34 -8.30
C HIS A 541 -27.05 -26.67 -8.51
N CYS A 542 -26.87 -27.61 -7.58
CA CYS A 542 -27.37 -28.98 -7.71
C CYS A 542 -28.86 -29.11 -7.39
N PHE A 543 -29.43 -28.21 -6.61
CA PHE A 543 -30.80 -28.36 -6.10
C PHE A 543 -31.63 -27.08 -6.26
N ASN A 544 -32.90 -27.28 -6.60
CA ASN A 544 -33.97 -26.35 -6.27
C ASN A 544 -34.47 -26.68 -4.86
N TRP A 545 -34.91 -25.65 -4.12
CA TRP A 545 -35.30 -25.79 -2.73
C TRP A 545 -36.74 -25.30 -2.53
N GLU A 546 -37.55 -26.10 -1.82
CA GLU A 546 -38.90 -25.72 -1.40
C GLU A 546 -39.02 -25.77 0.12
N LEU A 547 -39.89 -24.90 0.68
CA LEU A 547 -40.24 -24.95 2.09
C LEU A 547 -41.36 -25.99 2.31
N PRO A 548 -41.35 -26.72 3.45
CA PRO A 548 -42.38 -27.69 3.77
C PRO A 548 -43.75 -27.02 3.98
N ASP A 549 -44.82 -27.82 3.91
CA ASP A 549 -46.19 -27.43 4.26
C ASP A 549 -46.76 -26.22 3.50
N SER A 550 -46.25 -25.94 2.29
CA SER A 550 -46.62 -24.77 1.47
C SER A 550 -46.34 -23.42 2.15
N MET A 551 -45.39 -23.38 3.08
CA MET A 551 -44.94 -22.17 3.77
C MET A 551 -44.44 -21.13 2.76
N LEU A 552 -44.86 -19.86 2.96
CA LEU A 552 -44.38 -18.75 2.15
C LEU A 552 -42.95 -18.34 2.57
N PRO A 553 -42.10 -17.85 1.64
CA PRO A 553 -40.75 -17.37 1.97
C PRO A 553 -40.70 -16.37 3.13
N GLU A 554 -41.70 -15.48 3.22
CA GLU A 554 -41.79 -14.44 4.25
C GLU A 554 -42.13 -14.99 5.64
N GLU A 555 -42.68 -16.21 5.71
CA GLU A 555 -43.02 -16.90 6.96
C GLU A 555 -41.82 -17.64 7.56
N LEU A 556 -40.68 -17.70 6.85
CA LEU A 556 -39.48 -18.35 7.32
C LEU A 556 -38.89 -17.63 8.54
N ASP A 557 -38.80 -18.34 9.66
CA ASP A 557 -38.28 -17.83 10.93
C ASP A 557 -36.78 -17.52 10.83
N ILE A 558 -36.43 -16.23 10.88
CA ILE A 558 -35.03 -15.74 10.88
C ILE A 558 -34.55 -15.32 12.27
N THR A 559 -35.26 -15.73 13.33
CA THR A 559 -34.88 -15.35 14.70
C THR A 559 -33.51 -15.91 15.05
N GLU A 560 -32.65 -15.07 15.63
CA GLU A 560 -31.30 -15.42 16.02
C GLU A 560 -31.23 -15.88 17.49
N VAL A 561 -30.38 -16.86 17.78
CA VAL A 561 -30.00 -17.25 19.14
C VAL A 561 -28.56 -16.88 19.39
N PHE A 562 -28.33 -16.08 20.43
CA PHE A 562 -27.00 -15.61 20.78
C PHE A 562 -26.24 -16.66 21.61
N GLY A 563 -25.25 -17.28 20.97
CA GLY A 563 -24.28 -18.18 21.60
C GLY A 563 -22.83 -17.83 21.23
N LEU A 564 -21.94 -18.83 21.27
CA LEU A 564 -20.58 -18.68 20.73
C LEU A 564 -20.61 -18.37 19.22
N THR A 565 -21.58 -18.97 18.52
CA THR A 565 -22.02 -18.57 17.18
C THR A 565 -23.45 -18.03 17.21
N ILE A 566 -23.83 -17.23 16.21
CA ILE A 566 -25.22 -16.82 16.00
C ILE A 566 -25.91 -17.90 15.19
N SER A 567 -26.68 -18.79 15.84
CA SER A 567 -27.46 -19.82 15.15
C SER A 567 -28.91 -19.38 14.98
N ARG A 568 -29.65 -20.05 14.09
CA ARG A 568 -31.11 -19.87 13.99
C ARG A 568 -31.80 -20.40 15.26
N ALA A 569 -32.90 -19.76 15.67
CA ALA A 569 -33.75 -20.24 16.75
C ALA A 569 -34.48 -21.53 16.39
N LYS A 570 -34.82 -21.70 15.11
CA LYS A 570 -35.35 -22.93 14.53
C LYS A 570 -34.49 -23.32 13.33
N HIS A 571 -34.10 -24.59 13.28
CA HIS A 571 -33.32 -25.14 12.17
C HIS A 571 -34.04 -24.95 10.84
N LEU A 572 -33.26 -24.75 9.76
CA LEU A 572 -33.82 -24.71 8.42
C LEU A 572 -34.40 -26.07 8.02
N LEU A 573 -35.69 -26.13 7.72
CA LEU A 573 -36.33 -27.26 7.07
C LEU A 573 -36.59 -26.90 5.60
N ALA A 574 -35.97 -27.65 4.69
CA ALA A 574 -36.08 -27.42 3.26
C ALA A 574 -36.04 -28.75 2.49
N ILE A 575 -36.81 -28.83 1.40
CA ILE A 575 -36.95 -30.02 0.56
C ILE A 575 -36.15 -29.79 -0.74
N PRO A 576 -35.09 -30.57 -1.00
CA PRO A 576 -34.28 -30.43 -2.20
C PRO A 576 -34.83 -31.22 -3.39
N PHE A 577 -34.83 -30.61 -4.58
CA PHE A 577 -35.12 -31.24 -5.87
C PHE A 577 -33.92 -31.10 -6.80
N TYR A 578 -33.45 -32.21 -7.37
CA TYR A 578 -32.26 -32.19 -8.21
C TYR A 578 -32.47 -31.35 -9.48
N ARG A 579 -31.52 -30.46 -9.77
CA ARG A 579 -31.59 -29.46 -10.85
C ARG A 579 -30.72 -29.80 -12.06
N LEU A 580 -29.59 -30.49 -11.86
CA LEU A 580 -28.66 -30.81 -12.95
C LEU A 580 -29.20 -31.94 -13.83
N HIS A 581 -28.76 -31.97 -15.09
CA HIS A 581 -29.02 -33.10 -15.96
C HIS A 581 -28.18 -34.31 -15.49
N LYS A 582 -28.76 -35.51 -15.55
CA LYS A 582 -28.07 -36.74 -15.18
C LYS A 582 -27.13 -37.21 -16.28
#